data_AF-A0A0Q8Q515-F1
#
_entry.id   AF-A0A0Q8Q515-F1
#
_cell.length_a   1.000
_cell.length_b   1.000
_cell.length_c   1.000
_cell.angle_alpha   90.00
_cell.angle_beta   90.00
_cell.angle_gamma   90.00
#
_symmetry.space_group_name_H-M   'P 1'
#
loop_
_entity.id
_entity.type
_entity.pdbx_description
1 polymer ?
#
loop_
_entity_poly.entity_id
_entity_poly.type
_entity_poly.pdbx_seq_one_letter_code
_entity_poly.pdbx_strand_id
1 'polypeptide(L)'
;MTVQPDTARKILINDLIVGLKADGLWGKIDWLLLLASHDAQAARINVRVPTKIATAINAPTFTTDRGYQGNGVNAYLDAGEALNAPGNVYAQNSAHLLTYINAGPGGTPYDIGAIGNTNIRMQAEVSGSTENARINTGNSDSYTSTGPIGMRILSRTGAAAGDLYRDGVAKFGNTIGPSSATMTGNLNLLRGQAGAIQYSSSRLAVAGSGGGLTSIQAANFRSRLMTYLTAIGAN
;
A
#
# COMPACT_ATOMS: atom_id res chain seq x y z
N MET A 1 7.69 -21.35 3.79
CA MET A 1 7.80 -20.58 5.04
C MET A 1 8.33 -21.50 6.12
N THR A 2 9.38 -21.10 6.84
CA THR A 2 10.03 -21.94 7.86
C THR A 2 9.55 -21.66 9.29
N VAL A 3 8.95 -20.49 9.55
CA VAL A 3 8.40 -20.12 10.88
C VAL A 3 6.90 -19.91 10.78
N GLN A 4 6.12 -20.70 11.53
CA GLN A 4 4.66 -20.62 11.53
C GLN A 4 4.15 -19.60 12.57
N PRO A 5 3.07 -18.86 12.29
CA PRO A 5 2.41 -18.04 13.30
C PRO A 5 1.83 -18.91 14.41
N ASP A 6 1.84 -18.39 15.63
CA ASP A 6 1.13 -19.00 16.75
C ASP A 6 -0.40 -18.98 16.56
N THR A 7 -1.12 -19.63 17.47
CA THR A 7 -2.59 -19.73 17.43
C THR A 7 -3.27 -18.37 17.53
N ALA A 8 -2.79 -17.47 18.39
CA ALA A 8 -3.40 -16.16 18.59
C ALA A 8 -3.30 -15.32 17.31
N ARG A 9 -2.14 -15.33 16.66
CA ARG A 9 -1.90 -14.63 15.40
C ARG A 9 -2.71 -15.19 14.24
N LYS A 10 -2.86 -16.52 14.17
CA LYS A 10 -3.74 -17.16 13.19
C LYS A 10 -5.19 -16.68 13.32
N ILE A 11 -5.69 -16.53 14.56
CA ILE A 11 -7.02 -15.98 14.83
C ILE A 11 -7.12 -14.54 14.31
N LEU A 12 -6.16 -13.67 14.66
CA LEU A 12 -6.17 -12.27 14.21
C LEU A 12 -6.14 -12.13 12.68
N ILE A 13 -5.35 -12.95 11.99
CA ILE A 13 -5.30 -12.97 10.51
C ILE A 13 -6.62 -13.49 9.94
N ASN A 14 -7.19 -14.53 10.53
CA ASN A 14 -8.48 -15.08 10.11
C ASN A 14 -9.61 -14.05 10.26
N ASP A 15 -9.68 -13.37 11.41
CA ASP A 15 -10.70 -12.37 11.69
C ASP A 15 -10.61 -11.18 10.72
N LEU A 16 -9.38 -10.76 10.39
CA LEU A 16 -9.14 -9.79 9.33
C LEU A 16 -9.72 -10.28 7.99
N ILE A 17 -9.38 -11.51 7.56
CA ILE A 17 -9.83 -12.04 6.27
C ILE A 17 -11.35 -12.22 6.23
N VAL A 18 -11.97 -12.74 7.29
CA VAL A 18 -13.42 -12.91 7.41
C VAL A 18 -14.11 -11.55 7.37
N GLY A 19 -13.59 -10.55 8.08
CA GLY A 19 -14.09 -9.17 8.05
C GLY A 19 -14.01 -8.55 6.65
N LEU A 20 -12.88 -8.68 5.96
CA LEU A 20 -12.71 -8.20 4.59
C LEU A 20 -13.67 -8.88 3.60
N LYS A 21 -13.99 -10.16 3.81
CA LYS A 21 -15.00 -10.87 3.01
C LYS A 21 -16.42 -10.35 3.30
N ALA A 22 -16.78 -10.18 4.56
CA ALA A 22 -18.08 -9.67 4.97
C ALA A 22 -18.34 -8.25 4.44
N ASP A 23 -17.29 -7.41 4.37
CA ASP A 23 -17.38 -6.04 3.84
C ASP A 23 -17.29 -5.97 2.30
N GLY A 24 -17.23 -7.11 1.60
CA GLY A 24 -17.13 -7.18 0.14
C GLY A 24 -15.78 -6.71 -0.43
N LEU A 25 -14.75 -6.57 0.40
CA LEU A 25 -13.42 -6.08 0.01
C LEU A 25 -12.53 -7.17 -0.57
N TRP A 26 -12.72 -8.44 -0.18
CA TRP A 26 -11.85 -9.53 -0.59
C TRP A 26 -11.74 -9.72 -2.11
N GLY A 27 -12.82 -9.45 -2.84
CA GLY A 27 -12.85 -9.48 -4.31
C GLY A 27 -12.24 -8.25 -4.97
N LYS A 28 -11.83 -7.23 -4.20
CA LYS A 28 -11.19 -6.00 -4.69
C LYS A 28 -9.68 -5.99 -4.45
N ILE A 29 -9.12 -6.99 -3.77
CA ILE A 29 -7.71 -7.05 -3.39
C ILE A 29 -6.96 -7.96 -4.37
N ASP A 30 -5.84 -7.46 -4.90
CA ASP A 30 -4.86 -8.23 -5.67
C ASP A 30 -3.67 -8.60 -4.79
N TRP A 31 -3.14 -7.60 -4.08
CA TRP A 31 -2.07 -7.74 -3.11
C TRP A 31 -2.50 -7.20 -1.75
N LEU A 32 -2.28 -7.98 -0.71
CA LEU A 32 -2.28 -7.50 0.67
C LEU A 32 -1.12 -8.14 1.42
N LEU A 33 -0.17 -7.30 1.82
CA LEU A 33 1.01 -7.67 2.59
C LEU A 33 0.86 -7.16 4.02
N LEU A 34 0.79 -8.08 4.98
CA LEU A 34 0.83 -7.78 6.41
C LEU A 34 2.29 -7.72 6.86
N LEU A 35 2.96 -6.63 6.51
CA LEU A 35 4.41 -6.47 6.68
C LEU A 35 4.82 -6.52 8.16
N ALA A 36 4.01 -5.96 9.07
CA ALA A 36 4.14 -6.19 10.50
C ALA A 36 3.68 -7.61 10.85
N SER A 37 4.63 -8.54 10.81
CA SER A 37 4.42 -9.96 11.05
C SER A 37 5.44 -10.50 12.07
N HIS A 38 5.23 -11.73 12.53
CA HIS A 38 6.15 -12.41 13.46
C HIS A 38 7.47 -12.82 12.80
N ASP A 39 7.49 -12.93 11.47
CA ASP A 39 8.65 -13.39 10.69
C ASP A 39 8.77 -12.65 9.35
N ALA A 40 10.02 -12.50 8.90
CA ALA A 40 10.37 -11.78 7.68
C ALA A 40 9.81 -12.45 6.42
N GLN A 41 9.76 -13.79 6.37
CA GLN A 41 9.17 -14.52 5.23
C GLN A 41 7.65 -14.36 5.24
N ALA A 42 7.01 -14.51 6.40
CA ALA A 42 5.57 -14.37 6.56
C ALA A 42 5.08 -12.98 6.12
N ALA A 43 5.80 -11.92 6.47
CA ALA A 43 5.51 -10.54 6.11
C ALA A 43 5.45 -10.28 4.60
N ARG A 44 6.13 -11.09 3.77
CA ARG A 44 6.20 -10.91 2.31
C ARG A 44 5.20 -11.76 1.54
N ILE A 45 4.44 -12.61 2.22
CA ILE A 45 3.41 -13.45 1.58
C ILE A 45 2.18 -12.60 1.32
N ASN A 46 1.67 -12.62 0.10
CA ASN A 46 0.37 -12.03 -0.23
C ASN A 46 -0.74 -12.86 0.43
N VAL A 47 -1.44 -12.30 1.43
CA VAL A 47 -2.48 -13.05 2.15
C VAL A 47 -3.68 -13.41 1.26
N ARG A 48 -3.86 -12.69 0.14
CA ARG A 48 -4.92 -12.97 -0.83
C ARG A 48 -4.58 -14.11 -1.78
N VAL A 49 -3.30 -14.25 -2.14
CA VAL A 49 -2.78 -15.29 -3.02
C VAL A 49 -1.43 -15.77 -2.46
N PRO A 50 -1.41 -16.74 -1.52
CA PRO A 50 -0.20 -17.10 -0.78
C PRO A 50 0.97 -17.65 -1.61
N THR A 51 0.73 -18.02 -2.87
CA THR A 51 1.77 -18.40 -3.84
C THR A 51 2.54 -17.20 -4.40
N LYS A 52 1.98 -15.99 -4.29
CA LYS A 52 2.66 -14.73 -4.64
C LYS A 52 3.40 -14.20 -3.42
N ILE A 53 4.72 -14.06 -3.53
CA ILE A 53 5.61 -13.64 -2.44
C ILE A 53 6.48 -12.50 -2.92
N ALA A 54 6.46 -11.37 -2.22
CA ALA A 54 7.31 -10.25 -2.52
C ALA A 54 8.79 -10.57 -2.25
N THR A 55 9.68 -10.08 -3.10
CA THR A 55 11.13 -10.24 -2.96
C THR A 55 11.72 -9.02 -2.27
N ALA A 56 12.61 -9.24 -1.29
CA ALA A 56 13.36 -8.16 -0.68
C ALA A 56 14.65 -7.92 -1.47
N ILE A 57 14.86 -6.68 -1.91
CA ILE A 57 16.00 -6.28 -2.75
C ILE A 57 16.90 -5.35 -1.95
N ASN A 58 18.21 -5.63 -1.95
CA ASN A 58 19.23 -4.88 -1.18
C ASN A 58 18.93 -4.78 0.33
N ALA A 59 18.31 -5.83 0.90
CA ALA A 59 18.12 -6.02 2.33
C ALA A 59 17.42 -4.85 3.08
N PRO A 60 16.16 -4.51 2.77
CA PRO A 60 15.36 -3.66 3.66
C PRO A 60 15.27 -4.28 5.05
N THR A 61 15.36 -3.45 6.08
CA THR A 61 15.40 -3.90 7.48
C THR A 61 14.02 -4.39 7.90
N PHE A 62 13.91 -5.67 8.24
CA PHE A 62 12.71 -6.21 8.89
C PHE A 62 12.81 -6.01 10.40
N THR A 63 11.72 -5.60 11.02
CA THR A 63 11.56 -5.60 12.47
C THR A 63 10.27 -6.35 12.81
N THR A 64 10.40 -7.40 13.62
CA THR A 64 9.27 -8.22 14.09
C THR A 64 8.15 -7.35 14.62
N ASP A 65 6.92 -7.62 14.16
CA ASP A 65 5.71 -6.88 14.52
C ASP A 65 5.72 -5.38 14.21
N ARG A 66 6.68 -4.92 13.41
CA ARG A 66 6.78 -3.50 13.01
C ARG A 66 6.82 -3.31 11.50
N GLY A 67 7.39 -4.26 10.76
CA GLY A 67 7.39 -4.24 9.29
C GLY A 67 8.75 -4.06 8.65
N TYR A 68 8.74 -3.70 7.37
CA TYR A 68 9.95 -3.48 6.56
C TYR A 68 10.26 -2.00 6.43
N GLN A 69 11.51 -1.64 6.71
CA GLN A 69 12.05 -0.30 6.58
C GLN A 69 13.05 -0.22 5.44
N GLY A 70 12.88 0.77 4.57
CA GLY A 70 13.84 1.07 3.52
C GLY A 70 15.06 1.82 4.06
N ASN A 71 16.12 1.88 3.27
CA ASN A 71 17.37 2.55 3.65
C ASN A 71 17.52 3.96 3.03
N GLY A 72 16.51 4.44 2.29
CA GLY A 72 16.58 5.73 1.59
C GLY A 72 17.46 5.74 0.34
N VAL A 73 18.07 4.61 -0.04
CA VAL A 73 19.10 4.55 -1.10
C VAL A 73 18.79 3.54 -2.19
N ASN A 74 18.58 2.27 -1.84
CA ASN A 74 18.40 1.19 -2.82
C ASN A 74 17.65 -0.05 -2.28
N ALA A 75 17.23 -0.06 -1.02
CA ALA A 75 16.53 -1.19 -0.40
C ALA A 75 15.00 -1.06 -0.55
N TYR A 76 14.34 -2.11 -1.04
CA TYR A 76 12.91 -2.10 -1.33
C TYR A 76 12.30 -3.52 -1.38
N LEU A 77 10.97 -3.61 -1.50
CA LEU A 77 10.28 -4.85 -1.79
C LEU A 77 9.68 -4.81 -3.20
N ASP A 78 9.83 -5.90 -3.95
CA ASP A 78 9.27 -6.09 -5.29
C ASP A 78 8.21 -7.19 -5.26
N ALA A 79 6.98 -6.88 -5.69
CA ALA A 79 5.91 -7.87 -5.79
C ALA A 79 6.16 -8.91 -6.91
N GLY A 80 7.06 -8.62 -7.85
CA GLY A 80 7.42 -9.53 -8.94
C GLY A 80 6.40 -9.57 -10.09
N GLU A 81 5.35 -8.75 -10.04
CA GLU A 81 4.36 -8.64 -11.11
C GLU A 81 3.81 -7.22 -11.24
N ALA A 82 3.32 -6.92 -12.45
CA ALA A 82 2.60 -5.69 -12.75
C ALA A 82 1.27 -5.60 -12.00
N LEU A 83 0.86 -4.38 -11.68
CA LEU A 83 -0.45 -4.13 -11.04
C LEU A 83 -1.61 -4.68 -11.90
N ASN A 84 -1.53 -4.51 -13.21
CA ASN A 84 -2.52 -4.98 -14.19
C ASN A 84 -2.23 -6.39 -14.74
N ALA A 85 -1.43 -7.21 -14.04
CA ALA A 85 -1.13 -8.56 -14.48
C ALA A 85 -2.44 -9.40 -14.64
N PRO A 86 -2.48 -10.37 -15.56
CA PRO A 86 -3.65 -11.22 -15.76
C PRO A 86 -4.15 -11.84 -14.45
N GLY A 87 -5.45 -11.72 -14.19
CA GLY A 87 -6.10 -12.18 -12.96
C GLY A 87 -6.17 -11.15 -11.83
N ASN A 88 -5.47 -10.03 -11.95
CA ASN A 88 -5.63 -8.89 -11.04
C ASN A 88 -6.89 -8.08 -11.42
N VAL A 89 -7.55 -7.50 -10.42
CA VAL A 89 -8.74 -6.64 -10.57
C VAL A 89 -8.40 -5.14 -10.69
N TYR A 90 -7.13 -4.77 -10.48
CA TYR A 90 -6.61 -3.44 -10.79
C TYR A 90 -6.81 -3.12 -12.28
N ALA A 91 -7.50 -2.02 -12.55
CA ALA A 91 -7.85 -1.58 -13.89
C ALA A 91 -7.72 -0.05 -14.04
N GLN A 92 -7.73 0.44 -15.28
CA GLN A 92 -7.54 1.85 -15.59
C GLN A 92 -8.43 2.78 -14.75
N ASN A 93 -9.73 2.49 -14.68
CA ASN A 93 -10.74 3.28 -14.00
C ASN A 93 -11.22 2.66 -12.68
N SER A 94 -10.54 1.63 -12.18
CA SER A 94 -10.87 0.93 -10.95
C SER A 94 -9.57 0.41 -10.34
N ALA A 95 -8.97 1.18 -9.46
CA ALA A 95 -7.66 0.89 -8.91
C ALA A 95 -7.54 1.39 -7.46
N HIS A 96 -6.75 0.72 -6.62
CA HIS A 96 -6.28 1.29 -5.36
C HIS A 96 -4.83 0.92 -5.06
N LEU A 97 -4.19 1.77 -4.26
CA LEU A 97 -2.94 1.51 -3.55
C LEU A 97 -3.19 1.73 -2.05
N LEU A 98 -2.60 0.90 -1.21
CA LEU A 98 -2.70 0.96 0.24
C LEU A 98 -1.30 0.96 0.85
N THR A 99 -1.06 1.86 1.80
CA THR A 99 0.09 1.79 2.72
C THR A 99 -0.32 2.16 4.13
N TYR A 100 0.39 1.60 5.10
CA TYR A 100 0.38 2.06 6.48
C TYR A 100 1.81 2.22 6.98
N ILE A 101 2.17 3.45 7.35
CA ILE A 101 3.51 3.81 7.86
C ILE A 101 3.43 3.96 9.37
N ASN A 102 4.29 3.27 10.11
CA ASN A 102 4.37 3.37 11.58
C ASN A 102 5.68 3.98 12.11
N ALA A 103 6.63 4.26 11.23
CA ALA A 103 7.85 5.00 11.55
C ALA A 103 8.50 5.54 10.27
N GLY A 104 9.20 6.66 10.36
CA GLY A 104 9.95 7.25 9.26
C GLY A 104 10.06 8.76 9.42
N PRO A 105 11.15 9.38 8.92
CA PRO A 105 11.42 10.81 9.16
C PRO A 105 10.47 11.76 8.42
N GLY A 106 9.59 11.27 7.53
CA GLY A 106 8.91 12.11 6.56
C GLY A 106 9.90 12.71 5.57
N GLY A 107 9.42 13.47 4.59
CA GLY A 107 10.29 14.19 3.64
C GLY A 107 11.15 13.33 2.70
N THR A 108 10.85 12.03 2.56
CA THR A 108 11.59 11.06 1.73
C THR A 108 10.60 10.21 0.88
N PRO A 109 11.06 9.56 -0.20
CA PRO A 109 10.30 9.38 -1.45
C PRO A 109 9.28 8.22 -1.43
N TYR A 110 8.74 7.88 -2.61
CA TYR A 110 7.60 6.97 -2.82
C TYR A 110 7.60 5.70 -1.95
N ASP A 111 6.52 5.56 -1.18
CA ASP A 111 6.29 4.43 -0.27
C ASP A 111 5.73 3.22 -1.01
N ILE A 112 5.01 3.46 -2.11
CA ILE A 112 4.50 2.44 -3.01
C ILE A 112 4.37 3.03 -4.43
N GLY A 113 4.65 2.22 -5.45
CA GLY A 113 4.52 2.64 -6.83
C GLY A 113 5.02 1.59 -7.81
N ALA A 114 5.34 2.01 -9.03
CA ALA A 114 5.98 1.18 -10.04
C ALA A 114 7.09 1.98 -10.75
N ILE A 115 8.01 1.27 -11.42
CA ILE A 115 9.13 1.84 -12.17
C ILE A 115 8.84 1.78 -13.68
N GLY A 116 9.39 2.74 -14.42
CA GLY A 116 9.27 2.85 -15.88
C GLY A 116 8.35 3.98 -16.35
N ASN A 117 7.59 4.60 -15.45
CA ASN A 117 6.74 5.77 -15.71
C ASN A 117 6.35 6.39 -14.34
N THR A 118 5.66 7.54 -14.35
CA THR A 118 5.32 8.33 -13.17
C THR A 118 3.84 8.25 -12.74
N ASN A 119 2.98 7.48 -13.40
CA ASN A 119 1.51 7.57 -13.29
C ASN A 119 0.92 6.83 -12.10
N ILE A 120 1.73 6.06 -11.38
CA ILE A 120 1.30 5.27 -10.21
C ILE A 120 2.34 5.41 -9.11
N ARG A 121 1.99 6.13 -8.04
CA ARG A 121 2.83 6.29 -6.86
C ARG A 121 2.06 6.91 -5.71
N MET A 122 2.54 6.69 -4.50
CA MET A 122 2.08 7.39 -3.31
C MET A 122 3.28 7.78 -2.47
N GLN A 123 3.27 9.02 -1.97
CA GLN A 123 4.31 9.59 -1.15
C GLN A 123 3.68 10.26 0.07
N ALA A 124 4.09 9.78 1.24
CA ALA A 124 3.57 10.16 2.54
C ALA A 124 3.91 11.58 3.01
N GLU A 125 5.00 12.17 2.51
CA GLU A 125 5.32 13.58 2.72
C GLU A 125 6.50 14.00 1.81
N VAL A 126 6.29 15.03 0.99
CA VAL A 126 7.31 15.80 0.29
C VAL A 126 7.67 17.00 1.19
N SER A 127 8.95 17.37 1.22
CA SER A 127 9.50 18.56 1.92
C SER A 127 8.48 19.67 2.19
N GLY A 128 8.12 19.89 3.47
CA GLY A 128 7.15 20.92 3.85
C GLY A 128 5.69 20.44 3.88
N SER A 129 5.44 19.21 4.37
CA SER A 129 4.10 18.77 4.76
C SER A 129 3.12 18.53 3.62
N THR A 130 3.57 18.13 2.43
CA THR A 130 2.66 17.83 1.30
C THR A 130 2.69 16.35 0.93
N GLU A 131 1.54 15.70 0.96
CA GLU A 131 1.37 14.36 0.38
C GLU A 131 1.13 14.46 -1.12
N ASN A 132 1.69 13.51 -1.87
CA ASN A 132 1.56 13.44 -3.34
C ASN A 132 1.18 12.03 -3.76
N ALA A 133 0.19 11.93 -4.64
CA ALA A 133 -0.30 10.65 -5.10
C ALA A 133 -0.64 10.70 -6.60
N ARG A 134 -0.46 9.56 -7.26
CA ARG A 134 -0.95 9.30 -8.62
C ARG A 134 -1.45 7.87 -8.71
N ILE A 135 -2.59 7.69 -9.35
CA ILE A 135 -3.16 6.39 -9.67
C ILE A 135 -3.75 6.43 -11.07
N ASN A 136 -3.06 5.79 -12.02
CA ASN A 136 -3.40 5.84 -13.45
C ASN A 136 -3.66 7.27 -13.92
N THR A 137 -2.80 8.23 -13.60
CA THR A 137 -2.95 9.62 -14.04
C THR A 137 -1.60 10.25 -14.32
N GLY A 138 -1.55 11.18 -15.27
CA GLY A 138 -0.37 12.01 -15.53
C GLY A 138 -0.25 13.20 -14.57
N ASN A 139 -1.32 13.52 -13.84
CA ASN A 139 -1.38 14.64 -12.89
C ASN A 139 -1.12 14.14 -11.47
N SER A 140 -0.42 14.94 -10.66
CA SER A 140 -0.34 14.67 -9.24
C SER A 140 -1.54 15.28 -8.53
N ASP A 141 -2.16 14.49 -7.67
CA ASP A 141 -3.10 14.97 -6.67
C ASP A 141 -2.34 15.16 -5.34
N SER A 142 -2.54 16.29 -4.67
CA SER A 142 -1.77 16.68 -3.49
C SER A 142 -2.64 17.32 -2.41
N TYR A 143 -2.25 17.10 -1.15
CA TYR A 143 -2.85 17.78 0.00
C TYR A 143 -1.79 18.01 1.09
N THR A 144 -2.04 18.96 1.98
CA THR A 144 -1.18 19.23 3.13
C THR A 144 -1.40 18.20 4.24
N SER A 145 -0.39 17.41 4.55
CA SER A 145 -0.38 16.40 5.62
C SER A 145 0.23 16.93 6.92
N THR A 146 0.03 16.21 8.02
CA THR A 146 0.60 16.54 9.34
C THR A 146 1.77 15.63 9.72
N GLY A 147 2.31 14.89 8.76
CA GLY A 147 3.38 13.91 8.98
C GLY A 147 3.18 12.62 8.19
N PRO A 148 4.19 11.72 8.22
CA PRO A 148 4.19 10.50 7.42
C PRO A 148 3.41 9.35 8.06
N ILE A 149 3.19 9.36 9.38
CA ILE A 149 2.62 8.21 10.12
C ILE A 149 1.12 8.04 9.87
N GLY A 150 0.69 6.82 9.59
CA GLY A 150 -0.71 6.40 9.50
C GLY A 150 -1.10 5.82 8.13
N MET A 151 -2.40 5.60 7.94
CA MET A 151 -2.90 4.87 6.76
C MET A 151 -3.22 5.79 5.59
N ARG A 152 -2.84 5.32 4.40
CA ARG A 152 -3.22 5.93 3.12
C ARG A 152 -3.84 4.89 2.20
N ILE A 153 -4.99 5.23 1.65
CA ILE A 153 -5.65 4.48 0.58
C ILE A 153 -5.90 5.46 -0.56
N LEU A 154 -5.13 5.33 -1.64
CA LEU A 154 -5.39 6.06 -2.88
C LEU A 154 -6.28 5.19 -3.75
N SER A 155 -7.45 5.68 -4.12
CA SER A 155 -8.46 4.92 -4.84
C SER A 155 -8.92 5.69 -6.07
N ARG A 156 -9.11 4.98 -7.18
CA ARG A 156 -9.77 5.43 -8.40
C ARG A 156 -10.99 4.55 -8.65
N THR A 157 -12.12 5.18 -8.89
CA THR A 157 -13.42 4.53 -9.15
C THR A 157 -14.04 4.94 -10.49
N GLY A 158 -13.41 5.86 -11.22
CA GLY A 158 -13.79 6.25 -12.57
C GLY A 158 -12.68 6.99 -13.32
N ALA A 159 -13.00 7.49 -14.51
CA ALA A 159 -12.04 8.21 -15.36
C ALA A 159 -11.51 9.51 -14.72
N ALA A 160 -12.31 10.17 -13.89
CA ALA A 160 -11.90 11.34 -13.09
C ALA A 160 -12.44 11.27 -11.65
N ALA A 161 -12.87 10.08 -11.21
CA ALA A 161 -13.44 9.85 -9.89
C ALA A 161 -12.50 8.99 -9.04
N GLY A 162 -12.25 9.44 -7.82
CA GLY A 162 -11.31 8.80 -6.90
C GLY A 162 -10.90 9.75 -5.79
N ASP A 163 -10.23 9.22 -4.77
CA ASP A 163 -9.83 9.98 -3.59
C ASP A 163 -8.58 9.38 -2.94
N LEU A 164 -7.90 10.19 -2.13
CA LEU A 164 -6.94 9.74 -1.15
C LEU A 164 -7.61 9.78 0.22
N TYR A 165 -7.77 8.61 0.83
CA TYR A 165 -8.22 8.48 2.20
C TYR A 165 -7.01 8.47 3.13
N ARG A 166 -6.87 9.53 3.91
CA ARG A 166 -5.90 9.59 5.02
C ARG A 166 -6.62 9.29 6.31
N ASP A 167 -6.23 8.21 6.96
CA ASP A 167 -6.83 7.75 8.21
C ASP A 167 -8.37 7.67 8.20
N GLY A 168 -8.93 7.29 7.04
CA GLY A 168 -10.36 7.12 6.83
C GLY A 168 -11.07 8.40 6.35
N VAL A 169 -10.36 9.52 6.23
CA VAL A 169 -10.90 10.80 5.79
C VAL A 169 -10.46 11.08 4.35
N ALA A 170 -11.44 11.30 3.47
CA ALA A 170 -11.24 11.76 2.09
C ALA A 170 -10.52 13.12 2.04
N LYS A 171 -9.62 13.30 1.07
CA LYS A 171 -8.80 14.52 0.91
C LYS A 171 -9.01 15.25 -0.40
N PHE A 172 -9.50 14.57 -1.44
CA PHE A 172 -9.68 15.12 -2.78
C PHE A 172 -11.16 15.29 -3.18
N GLY A 173 -12.10 14.92 -2.31
CA GLY A 173 -13.54 15.12 -2.57
C GLY A 173 -14.05 14.32 -3.76
N ASN A 174 -13.58 13.07 -3.89
CA ASN A 174 -13.88 12.17 -5.01
C ASN A 174 -13.50 12.72 -6.40
N THR A 175 -12.53 13.64 -6.47
CA THR A 175 -12.05 14.23 -7.72
C THR A 175 -10.54 14.04 -7.82
N ILE A 176 -10.10 13.28 -8.83
CA ILE A 176 -8.66 13.09 -9.13
C ILE A 176 -8.40 13.37 -10.62
N GLY A 177 -7.13 13.54 -10.98
CA GLY A 177 -6.74 13.75 -12.38
C GLY A 177 -7.29 12.70 -13.36
N PRO A 178 -7.48 13.06 -14.63
CA PRO A 178 -8.04 12.17 -15.65
C PRO A 178 -7.20 10.89 -15.81
N SER A 179 -7.88 9.79 -16.13
CA SER A 179 -7.25 8.48 -16.26
C SER A 179 -6.26 8.45 -17.42
N SER A 180 -5.10 7.86 -17.20
CA SER A 180 -4.12 7.47 -18.21
C SER A 180 -4.02 5.95 -18.26
N ALA A 181 -3.26 5.42 -19.22
CA ALA A 181 -3.05 3.98 -19.33
C ALA A 181 -2.45 3.39 -18.04
N THR A 182 -2.83 2.15 -17.71
CA THR A 182 -2.22 1.40 -16.61
C THR A 182 -0.75 1.09 -16.92
N MET A 183 0.07 0.97 -15.89
CA MET A 183 1.48 0.61 -16.04
C MET A 183 1.69 -0.90 -16.00
N THR A 184 2.71 -1.36 -16.71
CA THR A 184 3.15 -2.76 -16.77
C THR A 184 4.37 -3.05 -15.87
N GLY A 185 4.91 -2.04 -15.19
CA GLY A 185 5.99 -2.21 -14.22
C GLY A 185 5.49 -2.89 -12.95
N ASN A 186 6.38 -3.62 -12.28
CA ASN A 186 6.03 -4.32 -11.05
C ASN A 186 5.58 -3.36 -9.94
N LEU A 187 4.69 -3.83 -9.07
CA LEU A 187 4.41 -3.16 -7.82
C LEU A 187 5.67 -3.18 -6.93
N ASN A 188 6.13 -2.00 -6.53
CA ASN A 188 7.25 -1.83 -5.64
C ASN A 188 6.82 -1.08 -4.38
N LEU A 189 7.40 -1.49 -3.25
CA LEU A 189 7.20 -0.86 -1.95
C LEU A 189 8.54 -0.25 -1.51
N LEU A 190 8.49 0.90 -0.86
CA LEU A 190 9.66 1.70 -0.46
C LEU A 190 10.46 2.23 -1.65
N ARG A 191 9.86 2.26 -2.85
CA ARG A 191 10.49 2.75 -4.07
C ARG A 191 9.42 3.20 -5.06
N GLY A 192 9.76 4.20 -5.87
CA GLY A 192 8.97 4.61 -7.02
C GLY A 192 9.74 5.56 -7.92
N GLN A 193 9.04 6.18 -8.87
CA GLN A 193 9.65 7.06 -9.85
C GLN A 193 8.76 8.27 -10.20
N ALA A 194 9.34 9.47 -10.15
CA ALA A 194 8.87 10.63 -10.92
C ALA A 194 10.09 11.36 -11.48
N GLY A 195 10.47 11.03 -12.71
CA GLY A 195 11.80 11.35 -13.24
C GLY A 195 12.82 10.34 -12.74
N ALA A 196 13.62 10.71 -11.74
CA ALA A 196 14.59 9.79 -11.12
C ALA A 196 13.89 8.74 -10.24
N ILE A 197 14.54 7.59 -10.11
CA ILE A 197 14.12 6.56 -9.16
C ILE A 197 14.49 7.01 -7.75
N GLN A 198 13.58 6.83 -6.81
CA GLN A 198 13.76 7.25 -5.43
C GLN A 198 13.31 6.15 -4.47
N TYR A 199 13.92 6.10 -3.27
CA TYR A 199 13.76 5.01 -2.28
C TYR A 199 13.39 5.56 -0.90
N SER A 200 12.30 5.06 -0.32
CA SER A 200 11.80 5.51 0.98
C SER A 200 12.69 4.99 2.12
N SER A 201 12.82 5.78 3.18
CA SER A 201 13.37 5.34 4.48
C SER A 201 12.28 5.09 5.53
N SER A 202 11.01 5.16 5.13
CA SER A 202 9.88 4.81 5.98
C SER A 202 9.85 3.32 6.32
N ARG A 203 9.12 2.97 7.38
CA ARG A 203 8.76 1.60 7.72
C ARG A 203 7.28 1.36 7.44
N LEU A 204 7.01 0.38 6.60
CA LEU A 204 5.66 -0.03 6.23
C LEU A 204 5.23 -1.24 7.07
N ALA A 205 4.08 -1.10 7.72
CA ALA A 205 3.44 -2.18 8.49
C ALA A 205 2.38 -2.93 7.68
N VAL A 206 1.77 -2.26 6.69
CA VAL A 206 0.85 -2.87 5.71
C VAL A 206 1.06 -2.21 4.36
N ALA A 207 0.91 -2.99 3.30
CA ALA A 207 0.78 -2.45 1.95
C ALA A 207 -0.11 -3.34 1.09
N GLY A 208 -0.68 -2.77 0.03
CA GLY A 208 -1.53 -3.53 -0.87
C GLY A 208 -1.95 -2.77 -2.12
N SER A 209 -2.66 -3.46 -3.00
CA SER A 209 -3.22 -2.93 -4.23
C SER A 209 -4.44 -3.72 -4.69
N GLY A 210 -5.23 -3.13 -5.56
CA GLY A 210 -6.32 -3.83 -6.21
C GLY A 210 -7.28 -2.91 -6.98
N GLY A 211 -8.57 -3.27 -7.03
CA GLY A 211 -9.62 -2.53 -7.72
C GLY A 211 -10.13 -1.31 -6.92
N GLY A 212 -10.90 -0.44 -7.57
CA GLY A 212 -11.39 0.80 -6.96
C GLY A 212 -12.24 0.56 -5.72
N LEU A 213 -12.04 1.41 -4.72
CA LEU A 213 -12.75 1.41 -3.44
C LEU A 213 -13.59 2.69 -3.29
N THR A 214 -14.85 2.54 -2.91
CA THR A 214 -15.69 3.65 -2.47
C THR A 214 -15.24 4.18 -1.10
N SER A 215 -15.79 5.32 -0.66
CA SER A 215 -15.51 5.88 0.67
C SER A 215 -15.85 4.91 1.80
N ILE A 216 -16.99 4.23 1.71
CA ILE A 216 -17.42 3.22 2.69
C ILE A 216 -16.44 2.03 2.68
N GLN A 217 -16.04 1.56 1.50
CA GLN A 217 -15.08 0.46 1.37
C GLN A 217 -13.70 0.83 1.94
N ALA A 218 -13.21 2.03 1.67
CA ALA A 218 -11.94 2.51 2.22
C ALA A 218 -12.00 2.65 3.75
N ALA A 219 -13.12 3.16 4.30
CA ALA A 219 -13.34 3.25 5.74
C ALA A 219 -13.37 1.86 6.41
N ASN A 220 -14.08 0.90 5.81
CA ASN A 220 -14.14 -0.48 6.30
C ASN A 220 -12.75 -1.15 6.22
N PHE A 221 -12.04 -1.00 5.10
CA PHE A 221 -10.72 -1.59 4.92
C PHE A 221 -9.75 -1.07 5.99
N ARG A 222 -9.74 0.25 6.20
CA ARG A 222 -8.97 0.85 7.28
C ARG A 222 -9.37 0.27 8.64
N SER A 223 -10.67 0.24 8.95
CA SER A 223 -11.16 -0.26 10.24
C SER A 223 -10.63 -1.67 10.55
N ARG A 224 -10.77 -2.60 9.61
CA ARG A 224 -10.29 -3.99 9.75
C ARG A 224 -8.78 -4.06 9.97
N LEU A 225 -8.01 -3.30 9.18
CA LEU A 225 -6.56 -3.26 9.31
C LEU A 225 -6.11 -2.62 10.63
N MET A 226 -6.79 -1.57 11.09
CA MET A 226 -6.47 -0.93 12.36
C MET A 226 -6.77 -1.85 13.56
N THR A 227 -7.85 -2.63 13.50
CA THR A 227 -8.13 -3.67 14.52
C THR A 227 -6.98 -4.68 14.57
N TYR A 228 -6.54 -5.20 13.43
CA TYR A 228 -5.40 -6.12 13.35
C TYR A 228 -4.10 -5.49 13.89
N LEU A 229 -3.73 -4.30 13.39
CA LEU A 229 -2.48 -3.61 13.75
C LEU A 229 -2.44 -3.25 15.24
N THR A 230 -3.57 -2.83 15.81
CA THR A 230 -3.66 -2.56 17.25
C THR A 230 -3.48 -3.83 18.07
N ALA A 231 -4.10 -4.95 17.66
CA ALA A 231 -4.01 -6.23 18.37
C ALA A 231 -2.58 -6.80 18.39
N ILE A 232 -1.78 -6.56 17.35
CA ILE A 232 -0.36 -6.97 17.31
C ILE A 232 0.60 -5.89 17.82
N GLY A 233 0.09 -4.74 18.28
CA GLY A 233 0.90 -3.64 18.79
C GLY A 233 1.73 -2.90 17.74
N ALA A 234 1.32 -2.90 16.46
CA ALA A 234 2.05 -2.38 15.31
C ALA A 234 1.55 -1.02 14.77
N ASN A 235 0.52 -0.44 15.40
CA ASN A 235 0.04 0.93 15.17
C ASN A 235 1.05 1.97 15.69
#